data_AF-A0A326RPQ3-F1
#
_entry.id   AF-A0A326RPQ3-F1
#
_cell.length_a   1.000
_cell.length_b   1.000
_cell.length_c   1.000
_cell.angle_alpha   90.00
_cell.angle_beta   90.00
_cell.angle_gamma   90.00
#
_symmetry.space_group_name_H-M   'P 1'
#
loop_
_entity.id
_entity.type
_entity.pdbx_description
1 polymer ?
#
loop_
_entity_poly.entity_id
_entity_poly.type
_entity_poly.pdbx_seq_one_letter_code
_entity_poly.pdbx_strand_id
1 'polypeptide(L)'
;MQDPDLTKAQNQAAALNQLINLALESESIPKIYCNGFTNAVGNSDVMLVLQQNGKPAGVVNMSFTIAKTLSQSLKEIIDSIEQKSNQSIMTTYEVEKFLKP
;
A
#
# COMPACT_ATOMS: atom_id res chain seq x y z
N MET A 1 36.91 -13.04 -0.09
CA MET A 1 35.67 -13.67 -0.59
C MET A 1 34.52 -12.79 -0.14
N GLN A 2 33.71 -12.27 -1.07
CA GLN A 2 32.46 -11.58 -0.70
C GLN A 2 31.43 -12.63 -0.27
N ASP A 3 30.67 -12.33 0.78
CA ASP A 3 29.62 -13.21 1.30
C ASP A 3 28.47 -13.33 0.27
N PRO A 4 28.16 -14.55 -0.21
CA PRO A 4 27.13 -14.77 -1.23
C PRO A 4 25.72 -14.33 -0.81
N ASP A 5 25.40 -14.27 0.48
CA ASP A 5 24.09 -13.81 0.96
C ASP A 5 23.99 -12.27 0.96
N LEU A 6 25.10 -11.57 1.23
CA LEU A 6 25.18 -10.11 1.08
C LEU A 6 25.00 -9.70 -0.40
N THR A 7 25.60 -10.45 -1.33
CA THR A 7 25.47 -10.18 -2.77
C THR A 7 24.03 -10.37 -3.27
N LYS A 8 23.31 -11.37 -2.78
CA LYS A 8 21.89 -11.59 -3.15
C LYS A 8 20.96 -10.50 -2.63
N ALA A 9 21.09 -10.13 -1.36
CA ALA A 9 20.26 -9.08 -0.75
C ALA A 9 20.45 -7.73 -1.45
N GLN A 10 21.70 -7.39 -1.80
CA GLN A 10 22.03 -6.18 -2.57
C GLN A 10 21.39 -6.19 -3.96
N ASN A 11 21.47 -7.32 -4.68
CA ASN A 11 20.87 -7.45 -6.01
C ASN A 11 19.34 -7.34 -5.95
N GLN A 12 18.70 -7.87 -4.91
CA GLN A 12 17.25 -7.79 -4.74
C GLN A 12 16.78 -6.36 -4.44
N ALA A 13 17.52 -5.63 -3.59
CA ALA A 13 17.24 -4.22 -3.32
C ALA A 13 17.42 -3.34 -4.57
N ALA A 14 18.45 -3.61 -5.38
CA ALA A 14 18.67 -2.90 -6.64
C ALA A 14 17.53 -3.12 -7.64
N ALA A 15 17.07 -4.37 -7.80
CA ALA A 15 15.96 -4.70 -8.69
C ALA A 15 14.64 -4.03 -8.26
N LEU A 16 14.36 -3.98 -6.95
CA LEU A 16 13.19 -3.29 -6.40
C LEU A 16 13.24 -1.78 -6.71
N ASN A 17 14.38 -1.13 -6.48
CA ASN A 17 14.54 0.30 -6.75
C ASN A 17 14.38 0.62 -8.25
N GLN A 18 14.89 -0.25 -9.12
CA GLN A 18 14.71 -0.11 -10.56
C GLN A 18 13.23 -0.19 -10.95
N LEU A 19 12.49 -1.15 -10.39
CA LEU A 19 11.04 -1.27 -10.64
C LEU A 19 10.27 -0.03 -10.18
N ILE A 20 10.61 0.51 -9.01
CA ILE A 20 10.01 1.74 -8.48
C ILE A 20 10.28 2.92 -9.42
N ASN A 21 11.53 3.11 -9.86
CA ASN A 21 11.89 4.21 -10.75
C ASN A 21 11.16 4.12 -12.10
N LEU A 22 11.09 2.92 -12.69
CA LEU A 22 10.31 2.68 -13.91
C LEU A 22 8.83 3.06 -13.72
N ALA A 23 8.24 2.71 -12.57
CA ALA A 23 6.85 3.06 -12.26
C ALA A 23 6.65 4.58 -12.12
N LEU A 24 7.59 5.27 -11.48
CA LEU A 24 7.50 6.72 -11.25
C LEU A 24 7.71 7.52 -12.54
N GLU A 25 8.71 7.16 -13.35
CA GLU A 25 9.09 7.88 -14.58
C GLU A 25 8.14 7.62 -15.76
N SER A 26 7.43 6.48 -15.77
CA SER A 26 6.55 6.11 -16.88
C SER A 26 5.22 6.86 -16.87
N GLU A 27 5.00 7.82 -17.78
CA GLU A 27 3.71 8.52 -17.91
C GLU A 27 2.50 7.59 -18.15
N SER A 28 2.72 6.42 -18.75
CA SER A 28 1.67 5.42 -19.02
C SER A 28 1.18 4.66 -17.78
N ILE A 29 1.94 4.67 -16.69
CA ILE A 29 1.54 4.02 -15.44
C ILE A 29 0.74 5.03 -14.60
N PRO A 30 -0.54 4.76 -14.28
CA PRO A 30 -1.36 5.69 -13.53
C PRO A 30 -0.85 5.84 -12.09
N LYS A 31 -0.69 7.09 -11.65
CA LYS A 31 -0.41 7.43 -10.25
C LYS A 31 -1.69 7.97 -9.62
N ILE A 32 -2.24 7.22 -8.67
CA ILE A 32 -3.52 7.53 -8.06
C ILE A 32 -3.26 7.93 -6.61
N TYR A 33 -3.58 9.17 -6.28
CA TYR A 33 -3.78 9.56 -4.88
C TYR A 33 -5.17 9.13 -4.44
N CYS A 34 -5.29 8.59 -3.23
CA CYS A 34 -6.57 8.29 -2.62
C CYS A 34 -6.56 8.71 -1.14
N ASN A 35 -7.71 9.19 -0.67
CA ASN A 35 -7.96 9.53 0.74
C ASN A 35 -9.18 8.80 1.30
N GLY A 36 -9.74 7.87 0.53
CA GLY A 36 -10.79 6.95 0.93
C GLY A 36 -10.74 5.70 0.06
N PHE A 37 -11.43 4.66 0.50
CA PHE A 37 -11.62 3.45 -0.28
C PHE A 37 -12.86 2.69 0.17
N THR A 38 -13.38 1.84 -0.71
CA THR A 38 -14.37 0.81 -0.36
C THR A 38 -13.96 -0.52 -0.98
N ASN A 39 -14.34 -1.62 -0.35
CA ASN A 39 -14.05 -2.95 -0.85
C ASN A 39 -15.34 -3.74 -1.11
N ALA A 40 -15.28 -4.62 -2.10
CA ALA A 40 -16.29 -5.62 -2.39
C ALA A 40 -15.62 -6.98 -2.50
N VAL A 41 -16.35 -8.03 -2.12
CA VAL A 41 -15.86 -9.40 -2.08
C VAL A 41 -16.61 -10.23 -3.12
N GLY A 42 -15.86 -10.84 -4.04
CA GLY A 42 -16.35 -11.88 -4.94
C GLY A 42 -16.07 -13.28 -4.37
N ASN A 43 -16.30 -14.32 -5.18
CA ASN A 43 -16.14 -15.70 -4.72
C ASN A 43 -14.68 -16.09 -4.41
N SER A 44 -13.71 -15.39 -5.01
CA SER A 44 -12.27 -15.69 -4.85
C SER A 44 -11.36 -14.46 -4.90
N ASP A 45 -11.95 -13.27 -5.04
CA ASP A 45 -11.26 -12.00 -5.24
C ASP A 45 -11.88 -10.87 -4.43
N VAL A 46 -11.08 -9.82 -4.25
CA VAL A 46 -11.46 -8.55 -3.65
C VAL A 46 -11.33 -7.49 -4.72
N MET A 47 -12.39 -6.70 -4.87
CA MET A 47 -12.36 -5.44 -5.60
C MET A 47 -12.16 -4.30 -4.60
N LEU A 48 -11.12 -3.50 -4.80
CA LEU A 48 -10.84 -2.28 -4.05
C LEU A 48 -11.11 -1.08 -4.94
N VAL A 49 -12.07 -0.24 -4.55
CA VAL A 49 -12.34 1.05 -5.21
C VAL A 49 -11.63 2.13 -4.41
N LEU A 50 -10.63 2.77 -5.03
CA LEU A 50 -9.93 3.92 -4.49
C LEU A 50 -10.77 5.17 -4.69
N GLN A 51 -10.81 6.05 -3.71
CA GLN A 51 -11.57 7.29 -3.74
C GLN A 51 -10.70 8.51 -3.48
N GLN A 52 -11.01 9.59 -4.18
CA GLN A 52 -10.49 10.92 -3.92
C GLN A 52 -11.67 11.87 -3.68
N ASN A 53 -11.80 12.38 -2.45
CA ASN A 53 -12.89 13.26 -2.02
C ASN A 53 -14.28 12.67 -2.33
N GLY A 54 -14.47 11.39 -1.99
CA GLY A 54 -15.71 10.66 -2.18
C GLY A 54 -16.02 10.24 -3.63
N LYS A 55 -15.15 10.57 -4.60
CA LYS A 55 -15.31 10.16 -6.01
C LYS A 55 -14.38 9.00 -6.35
N PRO A 56 -14.80 8.04 -7.20
CA PRO A 56 -13.92 6.98 -7.67
C PRO A 56 -12.68 7.54 -8.38
N ALA A 57 -11.51 7.06 -7.96
CA ALA A 57 -10.20 7.44 -8.51
C ALA A 57 -9.46 6.26 -9.16
N GLY A 58 -9.86 5.03 -8.84
CA GLY A 58 -9.31 3.82 -9.44
C GLY A 58 -9.95 2.55 -8.89
N VAL A 59 -9.73 1.43 -9.59
CA VAL A 59 -10.19 0.10 -9.17
C VAL A 59 -9.02 -0.88 -9.24
N VAL A 60 -8.84 -1.65 -8.17
CA VAL A 60 -7.83 -2.71 -8.09
C VAL A 60 -8.54 -4.03 -7.77
N ASN A 61 -8.41 -5.01 -8.67
CA ASN A 61 -8.92 -6.37 -8.46
C ASN A 61 -7.77 -7.28 -8.05
N MET A 62 -7.96 -8.07 -6.99
CA MET A 62 -6.92 -8.93 -6.42
C MET A 62 -7.53 -10.25 -5.98
N SER A 63 -6.82 -11.36 -6.13
CA SER A 63 -7.19 -12.61 -5.43
C SER A 63 -7.12 -12.42 -3.91
N PHE A 64 -7.80 -13.28 -3.15
CA PHE A 64 -7.75 -13.23 -1.68
C PHE A 64 -6.34 -13.30 -1.10
N THR A 65 -5.46 -14.12 -1.69
CA THR A 65 -4.08 -14.26 -1.23
C THR A 65 -3.31 -12.96 -1.43
N ILE A 66 -3.45 -12.30 -2.58
CA ILE A 66 -2.79 -11.01 -2.84
C ILE A 66 -3.37 -9.90 -1.96
N ALA A 67 -4.70 -9.84 -1.82
CA ALA A 67 -5.34 -8.86 -0.94
C ALA A 67 -4.88 -9.02 0.53
N LYS A 68 -4.75 -10.26 1.02
CA LYS A 68 -4.25 -10.54 2.37
C LYS A 68 -2.79 -10.10 2.55
N THR A 69 -1.93 -10.46 1.60
CA THR A 69 -0.51 -10.06 1.63
C THR A 69 -0.35 -8.54 1.58
N LEU A 70 -1.12 -7.85 0.72
CA LEU A 70 -1.13 -6.39 0.68
C LEU A 70 -1.56 -5.79 2.03
N SER A 71 -2.65 -6.28 2.62
CA SER A 71 -3.14 -5.80 3.92
C SER A 71 -2.10 -5.95 5.02
N GLN A 72 -1.39 -7.08 5.08
CA GLN A 72 -0.35 -7.31 6.08
C GLN A 72 0.87 -6.42 5.84
N SER A 73 1.32 -6.30 4.59
CA SER A 73 2.47 -5.45 4.24
C SER A 73 2.22 -3.98 4.56
N LEU A 74 1.02 -3.46 4.27
CA LEU A 74 0.65 -2.09 4.64
C LEU A 74 0.62 -1.89 6.16
N LYS A 75 0.09 -2.87 6.90
CA LYS A 75 0.06 -2.80 8.37
C LYS A 75 1.47 -2.74 8.95
N GLU A 76 2.38 -3.59 8.48
CA GLU A 76 3.77 -3.62 8.95
C GLU A 76 4.49 -2.28 8.74
N ILE A 77 4.22 -1.60 7.62
CA ILE A 77 4.77 -0.27 7.34
C ILE A 77 4.24 0.76 8.35
N ILE A 78 2.93 0.80 8.59
CA ILE A 78 2.32 1.73 9.54
C ILE A 78 2.82 1.45 10.97
N ASP A 79 2.81 0.18 11.40
CA ASP A 79 3.32 -0.23 12.71
C ASP A 79 4.78 0.24 12.90
N SER A 80 5.62 0.12 11.86
CA SER A 80 7.02 0.57 11.92
C SER A 80 7.15 2.09 12.12
N ILE A 81 6.31 2.87 11.45
CA ILE A 81 6.29 4.33 11.57
C ILE A 81 5.82 4.73 12.96
N GLU A 82 4.73 4.15 13.46
CA GLU A 82 4.18 4.45 14.78
C GLU A 82 5.17 4.11 15.90
N GLN A 83 5.83 2.94 15.81
CA GLN A 83 6.86 2.53 16.78
C GLN A 83 8.07 3.48 16.79
N LYS A 84 8.56 3.89 15.62
CA LYS A 84 9.74 4.78 15.52
C LYS A 84 9.43 6.22 15.91
N SER A 85 8.22 6.68 15.64
CA SER A 85 7.79 8.04 15.98
C SER A 85 7.24 8.18 17.40
N ASN A 86 6.88 7.06 18.05
CA ASN A 86 6.12 7.03 19.30
C ASN A 86 4.82 7.85 19.21
N GLN A 87 4.18 7.81 18.04
CA GLN A 87 2.91 8.48 17.74
C GLN A 87 1.98 7.46 17.09
N SER A 88 0.69 7.52 17.42
CA SER A 88 -0.32 6.70 16.73
C SER A 88 -0.95 7.50 15.60
N ILE A 89 -1.07 6.86 14.43
CA ILE A 89 -1.73 7.38 13.25
C ILE A 89 -3.19 6.93 13.30
N MET A 90 -4.10 7.88 13.47
CA MET A 90 -5.53 7.60 13.47
C MET A 90 -6.00 7.06 12.11
N THR A 91 -6.88 6.07 12.15
CA THR A 91 -7.67 5.63 11.01
C THR A 91 -8.68 6.72 10.60
N THR A 92 -9.18 6.65 9.35
CA THR A 92 -10.22 7.58 8.87
C THR A 92 -11.49 7.53 9.72
N TYR A 93 -11.86 6.35 10.26
CA TYR A 93 -13.01 6.20 11.16
C TYR A 93 -12.81 6.89 12.51
N GLU A 94 -11.59 6.83 13.06
CA GLU A 94 -11.25 7.52 14.30
C GLU A 94 -11.23 9.03 14.10
N VAL A 95 -10.68 9.50 12.98
CA VAL A 95 -10.73 10.93 12.62
C VAL A 95 -12.18 11.40 12.48
N GLU A 96 -13.03 10.63 11.80
CA GLU A 96 -14.46 10.95 11.68
C GLU A 96 -15.14 11.02 13.05
N LYS A 97 -14.86 10.05 13.93
CA LYS A 97 -15.40 10.02 15.29
C LYS A 97 -14.91 11.19 16.14
N PHE A 98 -13.64 11.58 15.99
CA PHE A 98 -13.02 12.69 16.72
C PHE A 98 -13.56 14.06 16.29
N LEU A 99 -13.90 14.22 15.01
CA LEU A 99 -14.43 15.47 14.45
C LEU A 99 -15.96 15.63 14.62
N LYS A 100 -16.67 14.57 15.00
CA LYS A 100 -18.10 14.66 15.31
C LYS A 100 -18.29 15.41 16.65
N PRO A 101 -19.17 16.43 16.69
CA PRO A 101 -19.45 17.20 17.91
C PRO A 101 -20.16 16.37 18.99
#